data_AF-A0A536SR99-F1
#
_entry.id   AF-A0A536SR99-F1
#
_cell.length_a   1.000
_cell.length_b   1.000
_cell.length_c   1.000
_cell.angle_alpha   90.00
_cell.angle_beta   90.00
_cell.angle_gamma   90.00
#
_symmetry.space_group_name_H-M   'P 1'
#
loop_
_entity.id
_entity.type
_entity.pdbx_description
1 polymer ?
#
loop_
_entity_poly.entity_id
_entity_poly.type
_entity_poly.pdbx_seq_one_letter_code
_entity_poly.pdbx_strand_id
1 'polypeptide(L)'
;MLRGMRVAPAYQRRGIGLGLLFAFTRDVENVACFCVPYSHLAAFYATAGFTPMSDATAPSFLQGRLREYRSLGLDVLVMQRPSGRSMEAIC
;
A
#
# COMPACT_ATOMS: atom_id res chain seq x y z
N MET A 1 6.62 5.54 -0.45
CA MET A 1 5.87 4.61 -1.34
C MET A 1 6.52 3.23 -1.28
N LEU A 2 5.76 2.19 -0.97
CA LEU A 2 6.22 0.81 -1.13
C LEU A 2 6.16 0.44 -2.62
N ARG A 3 7.31 0.14 -3.24
CA ARG A 3 7.38 -0.12 -4.70
C ARG A 3 7.26 -1.58 -5.08
N GLY A 4 7.62 -2.49 -4.18
CA GLY A 4 7.52 -3.92 -4.43
C GLY A 4 7.93 -4.71 -3.20
N MET A 5 7.24 -5.82 -2.98
CA MET A 5 7.58 -6.81 -1.96
C MET A 5 7.27 -8.18 -2.56
N ARG A 6 8.26 -9.06 -2.57
CA ARG A 6 8.13 -10.40 -3.15
C ARG A 6 8.76 -11.42 -2.22
N VAL A 7 7.97 -12.43 -1.87
CA VAL A 7 8.47 -13.64 -1.20
C VAL A 7 8.66 -14.71 -2.27
N ALA A 8 9.83 -15.34 -2.30
CA ALA A 8 10.11 -16.42 -3.23
C ALA A 8 9.06 -17.54 -3.11
N PRO A 9 8.59 -18.15 -4.21
CA PRO A 9 7.44 -19.08 -4.20
C PRO A 9 7.53 -20.19 -3.14
N ALA A 10 8.72 -20.77 -2.95
CA ALA A 10 8.97 -21.83 -1.97
C ALA A 10 8.73 -21.40 -0.50
N TYR A 11 8.70 -20.09 -0.24
CA TYR A 11 8.59 -19.49 1.10
C TYR A 11 7.27 -18.72 1.30
N GLN A 12 6.36 -18.72 0.32
CA GLN A 12 5.05 -18.09 0.45
C GLN A 12 4.13 -18.84 1.42
N ARG A 13 3.07 -18.17 1.89
CA ARG A 13 2.08 -18.71 2.85
C ARG A 13 2.66 -19.16 4.21
N ARG A 14 3.84 -18.66 4.56
CA ARG A 14 4.52 -18.89 5.86
C ARG A 14 4.57 -17.65 6.77
N GLY A 15 3.73 -16.64 6.49
CA GLY A 15 3.73 -15.37 7.25
C GLY A 15 4.88 -14.39 6.94
N ILE A 16 5.87 -14.77 6.13
CA ILE A 16 7.03 -13.92 5.81
C ILE A 16 6.61 -12.58 5.19
N GLY A 17 5.69 -12.59 4.22
CA GLY A 17 5.22 -11.36 3.58
C GLY A 17 4.54 -10.42 4.57
N LEU A 18 3.80 -10.97 5.52
CA LEU A 18 3.16 -10.19 6.58
C LEU A 18 4.21 -9.61 7.54
N GLY A 19 5.22 -10.40 7.92
CA GLY A 19 6.34 -9.92 8.74
C GLY A 19 7.12 -8.77 8.08
N LEU A 20 7.40 -8.90 6.77
CA LEU A 20 8.02 -7.83 5.98
C LEU A 20 7.14 -6.58 5.92
N LEU A 21 5.83 -6.75 5.70
CA LEU A 21 4.89 -5.63 5.65
C LEU A 21 4.85 -4.88 6.99
N PHE A 22 4.78 -5.61 8.11
CA PHE A 22 4.77 -5.01 9.45
C PHE A 22 6.09 -4.36 9.85
N ALA A 23 7.22 -4.94 9.44
CA ALA A 23 8.51 -4.29 9.60
C ALA A 23 8.54 -2.96 8.84
N PHE A 24 8.15 -2.98 7.57
CA PHE A 24 8.06 -1.78 6.75
C PHE A 24 7.16 -0.70 7.38
N THR A 25 5.95 -1.06 7.84
CA THR A 25 5.03 -0.05 8.41
C THR A 25 5.50 0.57 9.71
N ARG A 26 6.36 -0.13 10.47
CA ARG A 26 7.00 0.45 11.66
C ARG A 26 8.01 1.53 11.26
N ASP A 27 8.81 1.29 10.23
CA ASP A 27 9.82 2.26 9.76
C ASP A 27 9.19 3.53 9.19
N VAL A 28 7.97 3.44 8.65
CA VAL A 28 7.23 4.57 8.07
C VAL A 28 6.05 5.04 8.93
N GLU A 29 6.03 4.70 10.21
CA GLU A 29 4.89 4.96 11.09
C GLU A 29 4.43 6.42 11.03
N ASN A 30 5.38 7.35 11.06
CA ASN A 30 5.14 8.79 11.09
C ASN A 30 4.95 9.45 9.71
N VAL A 31 4.88 8.68 8.63
CA VAL A 31 4.80 9.19 7.26
C VAL A 31 3.60 8.57 6.54
N ALA A 32 2.77 9.43 5.94
CA ALA A 32 1.70 8.95 5.08
C ALA A 32 2.29 8.18 3.89
N CYS A 33 1.78 6.97 3.66
CA CYS A 33 2.32 6.05 2.67
C CYS A 33 1.25 5.62 1.67
N PHE A 34 1.69 5.38 0.45
CA PHE A 34 0.86 4.87 -0.62
C PHE A 34 1.48 3.62 -1.22
N CYS A 35 0.62 2.72 -1.70
CA CYS A 35 0.99 1.58 -2.53
C CYS A 35 0.01 1.40 -3.69
N VAL A 36 0.45 0.70 -4.72
CA VAL A 36 -0.37 0.35 -5.90
C VAL A 36 -0.34 -1.18 -6.05
N PRO A 37 -1.06 -1.93 -5.20
CA PRO A 37 -1.07 -3.38 -5.27
C PRO A 37 -2.03 -3.89 -6.35
N TYR A 38 -1.85 -5.16 -6.73
CA TYR A 38 -2.91 -5.88 -7.42
C TYR A 38 -4.17 -5.95 -6.56
N SER A 39 -5.34 -5.87 -7.18
CA SER A 39 -6.63 -5.83 -6.47
C SER A 39 -6.86 -7.02 -5.54
N HIS A 40 -6.43 -8.22 -5.93
CA HIS A 40 -6.50 -9.42 -5.09
C HIS A 40 -5.62 -9.36 -3.82
N LEU A 41 -4.68 -8.41 -3.73
CA LEU A 41 -3.83 -8.19 -2.55
C LEU A 41 -4.40 -7.14 -1.58
N ALA A 42 -5.54 -6.51 -1.87
CA ALA A 42 -6.09 -5.46 -1.03
C ALA A 42 -6.28 -5.91 0.43
N ALA A 43 -6.86 -7.10 0.64
CA ALA A 43 -7.05 -7.68 1.97
C ALA A 43 -5.72 -7.93 2.71
N PHE A 44 -4.67 -8.31 1.99
CA PHE A 44 -3.34 -8.50 2.56
C PHE A 44 -2.76 -7.17 3.05
N TYR A 45 -2.84 -6.09 2.25
CA TYR A 45 -2.37 -4.77 2.66
C TYR A 45 -3.21 -4.15 3.79
N ALA A 46 -4.51 -4.43 3.83
CA ALA A 46 -5.39 -3.99 4.90
C ALA A 46 -4.97 -4.49 6.29
N THR A 47 -4.30 -5.66 6.37
CA THR A 47 -3.75 -6.17 7.64
C THR A 47 -2.75 -5.22 8.30
N ALA A 48 -2.11 -4.32 7.53
CA ALA A 48 -1.13 -3.35 8.00
C ALA A 48 -1.64 -1.89 7.96
N GLY A 49 -2.96 -1.70 7.95
CA GLY A 49 -3.60 -0.37 8.06
C GLY A 49 -3.68 0.40 6.75
N PHE A 50 -3.48 -0.26 5.60
CA PHE A 50 -3.76 0.35 4.31
C PHE A 50 -5.25 0.29 3.98
N THR A 51 -5.79 1.35 3.38
CA THR A 51 -7.18 1.44 2.92
C THR A 51 -7.23 1.85 1.45
N PRO A 52 -8.21 1.37 0.66
CA PRO A 52 -8.43 1.84 -0.70
C PRO A 52 -8.65 3.35 -0.76
N MET A 53 -8.15 3.96 -1.84
CA MET A 53 -8.31 5.39 -2.12
C MET A 53 -8.90 5.57 -3.53
N SER A 54 -9.66 6.66 -3.71
CA SER A 54 -10.13 7.06 -5.04
C SER A 54 -8.96 7.55 -5.89
N ASP A 55 -8.93 7.15 -7.17
CA ASP A 55 -7.90 7.61 -8.11
C ASP A 55 -7.89 9.15 -8.23
N ALA A 56 -9.06 9.79 -8.13
CA ALA A 56 -9.20 11.23 -8.26
C ALA A 56 -8.52 12.00 -7.10
N THR A 57 -8.44 11.38 -5.92
CA THR A 57 -7.82 11.98 -4.73
C THR A 57 -6.37 11.51 -4.53
N ALA A 58 -5.90 10.57 -5.35
CA ALA A 58 -4.52 10.12 -5.30
C ALA A 58 -3.55 11.22 -5.76
N PRO A 59 -2.35 11.31 -5.16
CA PRO A 59 -1.29 12.17 -5.68
C PRO A 59 -1.08 12.02 -7.19
N SER A 60 -0.86 13.14 -7.89
CA SER A 60 -0.79 13.19 -9.36
C SER A 60 0.20 12.18 -9.97
N PHE A 61 1.34 11.96 -9.32
CA PHE A 61 2.32 10.96 -9.75
C PHE A 61 1.81 9.51 -9.68
N LEU A 62 0.90 9.20 -8.74
CA LEU A 62 0.25 7.89 -8.64
C LEU A 62 -0.85 7.74 -9.68
N GLN A 63 -1.60 8.82 -9.98
CA GLN A 63 -2.60 8.78 -11.04
C GLN A 63 -1.97 8.42 -12.39
N GLY A 64 -0.82 9.01 -12.73
CA GLY A 64 -0.06 8.66 -13.92
C GLY A 64 0.33 7.18 -13.95
N ARG A 65 0.88 6.68 -12.83
CA ARG A 65 1.29 5.27 -12.70
C ARG A 65 0.11 4.29 -12.76
N LEU A 66 -1.03 4.63 -12.16
CA LEU A 66 -2.25 3.81 -12.24
C LEU A 66 -2.73 3.70 -13.69
N ARG A 67 -2.76 4.82 -14.42
CA ARG A 67 -3.12 4.82 -15.84
C ARG A 67 -2.18 3.94 -16.65
N GLU A 68 -0.88 4.06 -16.45
CA GLU A 68 0.13 3.23 -17.11
C GLU A 68 -0.09 1.74 -16.82
N TYR A 69 -0.15 1.35 -15.55
CA TYR A 69 -0.34 -0.06 -15.17
C TYR A 69 -1.64 -0.65 -15.71
N ARG A 70 -2.74 0.09 -15.66
CA ARG A 70 -4.03 -0.37 -16.21
C ARG A 70 -4.03 -0.41 -17.74
N SER A 71 -3.30 0.49 -18.42
CA SER A 71 -3.11 0.41 -19.87
C SER A 71 -2.35 -0.84 -20.31
N LEU A 72 -1.52 -1.40 -19.41
CA LEU A 72 -0.85 -2.70 -19.59
C LEU A 72 -1.74 -3.89 -19.20
N GLY A 73 -3.01 -3.67 -18.88
CA GLY A 73 -3.97 -4.71 -18.49
C GLY A 73 -3.83 -5.19 -17.05
N LEU A 74 -3.09 -4.49 -16.19
CA LEU A 74 -2.93 -4.88 -14.79
C LEU A 74 -4.15 -4.43 -13.96
N ASP A 75 -4.73 -5.36 -13.21
CA ASP A 75 -5.79 -5.09 -12.24
C ASP A 75 -5.20 -4.58 -10.92
N VAL A 76 -5.05 -3.26 -10.83
CA VAL A 76 -4.43 -2.56 -9.69
C VAL A 76 -5.32 -1.42 -9.17
N LEU A 77 -5.22 -1.17 -7.87
CA LEU A 77 -5.79 0.00 -7.19
C LEU A 77 -4.71 0.78 -6.46
N VAL A 78 -5.07 1.98 -5.98
CA VAL A 78 -4.26 2.72 -5.01
C VAL A 78 -4.80 2.50 -3.60
N MET A 79 -3.89 2.27 -2.67
CA MET A 79 -4.19 2.25 -1.25
C MET A 79 -3.29 3.23 -0.50
N GLN A 80 -3.81 3.78 0.59
CA GLN A 80 -3.10 4.69 1.47
C GLN A 80 -3.00 4.12 2.89
N ARG A 81 -1.95 4.48 3.61
CA ARG A 81 -1.83 4.35 5.06
C ARG A 81 -1.53 5.75 5.60
N PRO A 82 -2.39 6.32 6.47
CA PRO A 82 -2.13 7.63 7.06
C PRO A 82 -0.89 7.59 7.96
N SER A 83 -0.28 8.75 8.21
CA SER A 83 0.73 8.87 9.26
C SER A 83 0.12 8.60 10.63
N GLY A 84 0.85 7.92 11.50
CA GLY A 84 0.49 7.67 12.91
C GLY A 84 0.45 8.92 13.78
N ARG A 85 0.79 10.10 13.23
CA ARG A 85 0.35 11.38 13.78
C ARG A 85 -1.16 11.47 13.61
N SER A 86 -1.90 10.83 14.51
CA SER A 86 -3.27 11.23 14.79
C SER A 86 -3.26 12.74 15.02
N MET A 87 -4.21 13.41 14.39
CA MET A 87 -4.66 14.74 14.78
C MET A 87 -5.05 14.65 16.26
N GLU A 88 -4.12 14.87 17.19
CA GLU A 88 -4.48 15.34 18.51
C GLU A 88 -5.24 16.64 18.25
N ALA A 89 -6.55 16.56 18.47
CA ALA A 89 -7.44 17.69 18.38
C ALA A 89 -6.83 18.85 19.17
N ILE A 90 -6.46 19.90 18.44
CA ILE A 90 -6.23 21.21 19.00
C ILE A 90 -7.60 21.74 19.44
N CYS A 91 -7.71 21.99 20.75
CA CYS A 91 -8.77 22.70 21.49
C CYS A 91 -10.12 21.99 21.64
#